data_AF-A0A8E0SBD5-F1
#
_entry.id   AF-A0A8E0SBD5-F1
#
_cell.length_a   1.000
_cell.length_b   1.000
_cell.length_c   1.000
_cell.angle_alpha   90.00
_cell.angle_beta   90.00
_cell.angle_gamma   90.00
#
_symmetry.space_group_name_H-M   'P 1'
#
loop_
_entity.id
_entity.type
_entity.pdbx_description
1 polymer ?
#
loop_
_entity_poly.entity_id
_entity_poly.type
_entity_poly.pdbx_seq_one_letter_code
_entity_poly.pdbx_strand_id
1 'polypeptide(L)'
;MSEKVDVLLNQLHTGDAATVAEVLNAATESPGIFVFGEFLDHPAVQQLKSGSQSGLFDLLNLFCYGSYEEYASMPEKYPPLSAAQIRKLKQLSI
;
A
#
# COMPACT_ATOMS: atom_id res chain seq x y z
N MET A 1 11.22 1.27 -15.67
CA MET A 1 10.21 0.32 -15.16
C MET A 1 10.87 -0.45 -14.03
N SER A 2 10.40 -0.30 -12.79
CA SER A 2 11.10 -0.79 -11.61
C SER A 2 10.91 -2.30 -11.43
N GLU A 3 11.94 -3.09 -11.74
CA GLU A 3 11.95 -4.57 -11.61
C GLU A 3 11.46 -5.07 -10.24
N LYS A 4 11.72 -4.29 -9.18
CA LYS A 4 11.23 -4.59 -7.82
C LYS A 4 9.71 -4.65 -7.69
N VAL A 5 8.98 -3.84 -8.45
CA VAL A 5 7.51 -3.80 -8.39
C VAL A 5 6.94 -5.06 -9.01
N ASP A 6 7.46 -5.44 -10.18
CA ASP A 6 7.05 -6.64 -10.91
C ASP A 6 7.26 -7.91 -10.09
N VAL A 7 8.43 -8.04 -9.44
CA VAL A 7 8.73 -9.16 -8.54
C VAL A 7 7.72 -9.25 -7.39
N LEU A 8 7.37 -8.12 -6.78
CA LEU A 8 6.42 -8.07 -5.66
C LEU A 8 4.99 -8.39 -6.11
N LEU A 9 4.57 -7.88 -7.28
CA LEU A 9 3.27 -8.20 -7.87
C LEU A 9 3.17 -9.70 -8.18
N ASN A 10 4.24 -10.31 -8.69
CA ASN A 10 4.27 -11.74 -8.97
C ASN A 10 4.23 -12.61 -7.69
N GLN A 11 4.53 -12.05 -6.52
CA GLN A 11 4.35 -12.70 -5.22
C GLN A 11 2.94 -12.54 -4.63
N LEU A 12 2.07 -11.71 -5.24
CA LEU A 12 0.71 -11.53 -4.76
C LEU A 12 -0.16 -12.71 -5.19
N HIS A 13 -0.64 -13.48 -4.22
CA HIS A 13 -1.56 -14.59 -4.47
C HIS A 13 -2.97 -14.22 -3.98
N THR A 14 -3.97 -14.35 -4.85
CA THR A 14 -5.39 -14.18 -4.48
C THR A 14 -5.81 -15.28 -3.50
N GLY A 15 -6.15 -14.88 -2.27
CA GLY A 15 -6.56 -15.77 -1.17
C GLY A 15 -5.74 -15.60 0.11
N ASP A 16 -4.50 -15.12 0.02
CA ASP A 16 -3.60 -14.98 1.15
C ASP A 16 -3.40 -13.52 1.53
N ALA A 17 -4.34 -12.99 2.34
CA ALA A 17 -4.26 -11.61 2.81
C ALA A 17 -2.93 -11.32 3.52
N ALA A 18 -2.42 -12.28 4.31
CA ALA A 18 -1.14 -12.17 4.99
C ALA A 18 0.02 -11.92 4.02
N THR A 19 0.08 -12.64 2.89
CA THR A 19 1.11 -12.44 1.86
C THR A 19 0.99 -11.07 1.22
N VAL A 20 -0.23 -10.62 0.92
CA VAL A 20 -0.44 -9.27 0.38
C VAL A 20 0.05 -8.21 1.37
N ALA A 21 -0.23 -8.35 2.65
CA ALA A 21 0.25 -7.44 3.69
C ALA A 21 1.77 -7.40 3.80
N GLU A 22 2.43 -8.57 3.75
CA GLU A 22 3.90 -8.66 3.74
C GLU A 22 4.50 -7.96 2.51
N VAL A 23 3.94 -8.23 1.33
CA VAL A 23 4.37 -7.62 0.06
C VAL A 23 4.18 -6.10 0.09
N LEU A 24 3.03 -5.63 0.58
CA LEU A 24 2.75 -4.20 0.74
C LEU A 24 3.69 -3.55 1.75
N ASN A 25 3.96 -4.21 2.87
CA ASN A 25 4.91 -3.70 3.85
C ASN A 25 6.30 -3.58 3.23
N ALA A 26 6.79 -4.64 2.57
CA ALA A 26 8.05 -4.64 1.84
C ALA A 26 8.10 -3.57 0.73
N ALA A 27 6.99 -3.31 0.05
CA ALA A 27 6.87 -2.26 -0.96
C ALA A 27 6.96 -0.85 -0.33
N THR A 28 6.29 -0.64 0.80
CA THR A 28 6.29 0.64 1.52
C THR A 28 7.64 0.92 2.19
N GLU A 29 8.36 -0.11 2.62
CA GLU A 29 9.70 -0.02 3.21
C GLU A 29 10.81 0.09 2.15
N SER A 30 10.61 -0.46 0.95
CA SER A 30 11.61 -0.45 -0.12
C SER A 30 11.80 0.94 -0.73
N PRO A 31 12.96 1.61 -0.59
CA PRO A 31 13.23 2.86 -1.30
C PRO A 31 13.24 2.60 -2.81
N GLY A 32 12.58 3.46 -3.60
CA GLY A 32 12.47 3.32 -5.06
C GLY A 32 11.12 2.81 -5.60
N ILE A 33 10.26 2.25 -4.74
CA ILE A 33 8.89 1.87 -5.13
C ILE A 33 7.95 3.04 -4.88
N PHE A 34 7.43 3.66 -5.94
CA PHE A 34 6.51 4.79 -5.82
C PHE A 34 5.21 4.58 -6.59
N VAL A 35 5.03 3.40 -7.16
CA VAL A 35 3.84 3.05 -7.95
C VAL A 35 3.10 1.96 -7.20
N PHE A 36 2.06 2.38 -6.48
CA PHE A 36 1.15 1.48 -5.79
C PHE A 36 -0.11 1.20 -6.61
N GLY A 37 -0.30 1.89 -7.75
CA GLY A 37 -1.46 1.73 -8.62
C GLY A 37 -1.58 0.31 -9.17
N GLU A 38 -0.46 -0.30 -9.58
CA GLU A 38 -0.48 -1.70 -10.05
C GLU A 38 -0.80 -2.69 -8.93
N PHE A 39 -0.35 -2.40 -7.70
CA PHE A 39 -0.75 -3.20 -6.55
C PHE A 39 -2.25 -3.07 -6.30
N LEU A 40 -2.79 -1.85 -6.37
CA LEU A 40 -4.21 -1.57 -6.14
C LEU A 40 -5.11 -2.19 -7.23
N ASP A 41 -4.64 -2.27 -8.46
CA ASP A 41 -5.32 -2.94 -9.58
C ASP A 41 -5.31 -4.48 -9.43
N HIS A 42 -4.32 -5.02 -8.70
CA HIS A 42 -4.19 -6.46 -8.51
C HIS A 42 -5.39 -7.06 -7.74
N PRO A 43 -5.97 -8.20 -8.21
CA PRO A 43 -7.15 -8.80 -7.58
C PRO A 43 -6.91 -9.23 -6.13
N ALA A 44 -5.67 -9.58 -5.77
CA ALA A 44 -5.30 -9.92 -4.40
C ALA A 44 -5.53 -8.74 -3.43
N VAL A 45 -5.25 -7.51 -3.87
CA VAL A 45 -5.46 -6.30 -3.09
C VAL A 45 -6.94 -5.93 -3.04
N GLN A 46 -7.67 -6.07 -4.16
CA GLN A 46 -9.13 -5.87 -4.18
C GLN A 46 -9.85 -6.78 -3.16
N GLN A 47 -9.32 -7.99 -2.94
CA GLN A 47 -9.86 -8.92 -1.95
C GLN A 47 -9.66 -8.43 -0.50
N LEU A 48 -8.59 -7.68 -0.21
CA LEU A 48 -8.34 -7.10 1.11
C LEU A 48 -9.41 -6.10 1.52
N LYS A 49 -9.97 -5.36 0.56
CA LYS A 49 -11.04 -4.39 0.81
C LYS A 49 -12.23 -5.02 1.54
N SER A 50 -12.56 -6.27 1.21
CA SER A 50 -13.68 -6.99 1.82
C SER A 50 -13.27 -7.90 2.99
N GLY A 51 -11.98 -7.96 3.34
CA GLY A 51 -11.42 -8.84 4.36
C GLY A 51 -10.98 -8.11 5.64
N SER A 52 -10.35 -8.85 6.56
CA SER A 52 -9.85 -8.30 7.83
C SER A 52 -8.74 -7.26 7.69
N GLN A 53 -8.18 -7.08 6.49
CA GLN A 53 -7.11 -6.12 6.20
C GLN A 53 -7.57 -4.93 5.36
N SER A 54 -8.85 -4.57 5.48
CA SER A 54 -9.43 -3.41 4.81
C SER A 54 -8.65 -2.11 5.09
N GLY A 55 -8.07 -1.95 6.29
CA GLY A 55 -7.21 -0.81 6.62
C GLY A 55 -5.93 -0.70 5.79
N LEU A 56 -5.37 -1.83 5.32
CA LEU A 56 -4.22 -1.85 4.40
C LEU A 56 -4.63 -1.42 2.99
N PHE A 57 -5.85 -1.76 2.57
CA PHE A 57 -6.40 -1.32 1.28
C PHE A 57 -6.62 0.19 1.26
N ASP A 58 -7.26 0.75 2.30
CA ASP A 58 -7.43 2.20 2.46
C ASP A 58 -6.07 2.92 2.48
N LEU A 59 -5.08 2.34 3.16
CA LEU A 59 -3.72 2.85 3.16
C LEU A 59 -3.14 2.90 1.74
N LEU A 60 -3.22 1.81 0.99
CA LEU A 60 -2.70 1.75 -0.38
C LEU A 60 -3.37 2.77 -1.30
N ASN A 61 -4.67 2.97 -1.11
CA ASN A 61 -5.48 3.94 -1.83
C ASN A 61 -4.96 5.36 -1.57
N LEU A 62 -4.69 5.67 -0.30
CA LEU A 62 -4.06 6.93 0.10
C LEU A 62 -2.66 7.10 -0.54
N PHE A 63 -1.88 6.04 -0.67
CA PHE A 63 -0.57 6.12 -1.33
C PHE A 63 -0.66 6.35 -2.85
N CYS A 64 -1.75 5.94 -3.50
CA CYS A 64 -1.98 6.18 -4.92
C CYS A 64 -2.55 7.56 -5.22
N TYR A 65 -3.53 8.00 -4.43
CA TYR A 65 -4.39 9.15 -4.75
C TYR A 65 -4.39 10.23 -3.68
N GLY A 66 -3.92 9.92 -2.48
CA GLY A 66 -4.01 10.79 -1.32
C GLY A 66 -2.68 11.43 -0.93
N SER A 67 -2.78 12.23 0.15
CA SER A 67 -1.67 13.00 0.69
C SER A 67 -1.45 12.72 2.17
N TYR A 68 -0.26 13.10 2.67
CA TYR A 68 -0.01 13.07 4.11
C TYR A 68 -1.01 13.93 4.89
N GLU A 69 -1.50 15.01 4.29
CA GLU A 69 -2.54 15.86 4.89
C GLU A 69 -3.85 15.10 5.06
N GLU A 70 -4.28 14.30 4.08
CA GLU A 70 -5.49 13.47 4.18
C GLU A 70 -5.36 12.41 5.28
N TYR A 71 -4.18 11.79 5.41
CA TYR A 71 -3.89 10.90 6.53
C TYR A 71 -4.04 11.62 7.87
N ALA A 72 -3.45 12.81 7.98
CA ALA A 72 -3.49 13.61 9.20
C ALA A 72 -4.90 14.15 9.51
N SER A 73 -5.72 14.39 8.49
CA SER A 73 -7.12 14.83 8.63
C SER A 73 -8.08 13.69 8.94
N MET A 74 -7.77 12.44 8.57
CA MET A 74 -8.62 11.26 8.82
C MET A 74 -7.91 10.15 9.61
N PRO A 75 -7.37 10.44 10.81
CA PRO A 75 -6.64 9.45 11.62
C PRO A 75 -7.53 8.30 12.11
N GLU A 76 -8.85 8.50 12.18
CA GLU A 76 -9.81 7.47 12.59
C GLU A 76 -10.06 6.41 11.50
N LYS A 77 -9.71 6.73 10.26
CA LYS A 77 -9.99 5.90 9.08
C LYS A 77 -8.80 5.05 8.67
N TYR A 78 -7.58 5.47 9.03
CA TYR A 78 -6.34 4.82 8.62
C TYR A 78 -5.62 4.16 9.81
N PRO A 79 -4.97 3.00 9.61
CA PRO A 79 -4.16 2.39 10.64
C PRO A 79 -2.92 3.26 10.98
N PRO A 80 -2.32 3.06 12.17
CA PRO A 80 -1.10 3.77 12.56
C PRO A 80 0.04 3.44 11.59
N LEU A 81 0.57 4.47 10.94
CA LEU A 81 1.66 4.35 9.99
C LEU A 81 3.02 4.37 10.68
N SER A 82 3.95 3.54 10.19
CA SER A 82 5.35 3.62 10.62
C SER A 82 6.06 4.83 10.01
N ALA A 83 7.14 5.30 10.65
CA ALA A 83 7.90 6.46 10.18
C ALA A 83 8.43 6.31 8.74
N ALA A 84 8.78 5.09 8.33
CA ALA A 84 9.17 4.77 6.95
C ALA A 84 8.00 5.01 5.96
N GLN A 85 6.81 4.53 6.30
CA GLN A 85 5.60 4.68 5.49
C GLN A 85 5.15 6.14 5.40
N ILE A 86 5.25 6.91 6.48
CA ILE A 86 4.95 8.34 6.45
C ILE A 86 5.90 9.08 5.51
N ARG A 87 7.20 8.80 5.58
CA ARG A 87 8.19 9.37 4.65
C ARG A 87 7.84 9.01 3.21
N LYS A 88 7.47 7.76 2.98
CA LYS A 88 7.09 7.23 1.68
C LYS A 88 5.86 7.95 1.11
N LEU A 89 4.80 8.09 1.90
CA LEU A 89 3.59 8.83 1.55
C LEU A 89 3.91 10.29 1.17
N LYS A 90 4.79 10.95 1.96
CA LYS A 90 5.26 12.30 1.64
C LYS A 90 6.09 12.39 0.36
N GLN A 91 6.79 11.33 -0.02
CA GLN A 91 7.53 11.28 -1.29
C GLN A 91 6.62 11.06 -2.50
N LEU A 92 5.45 10.46 -2.29
CA LEU A 92 4.45 10.20 -3.33
C LEU A 92 3.55 11.40 -3.61
N SER A 93 3.22 12.15 -2.56
CA SER A 93 2.46 13.40 -2.65
C SER A 93 3.40 14.55 -3.03
N ILE A 94 3.56 14.79 -4.33
CA ILE A 94 4.25 15.96 -4.92
C ILE A 94 3.23 16.78 -5.71
#